data_AF-A0A9D1NAP2-F1
#
_entry.id   AF-A0A9D1NAP2-F1
#
_cell.length_a   1.000
_cell.length_b   1.000
_cell.length_c   1.000
_cell.angle_alpha   90.00
_cell.angle_beta   90.00
_cell.angle_gamma   90.00
#
_symmetry.space_group_name_H-M   'P 1'
#
loop_
_entity.id
_entity.type
_entity.pdbx_description
1 polymer ?
#
loop_
_entity_poly.entity_id
_entity_poly.type
_entity_poly.pdbx_seq_one_letter_code
_entity_poly.pdbx_strand_id
1 'polypeptide(L)'
;MAAAKKYVVLADIESIRVPFAVFAAALEELSNFGEVAVCKFYGYSAKRTKDYGEFIQENSYDALSSLPKKRKGKLDLRQVIDAARLAQYPNVDGFFLMYGKGDITPLIAYLKGYGKDVIAGVIEPDKNSALCNKVITLDMNAAIQTVLPSGYKKVVPGEVVERPKRVAAPKPAAQPAAAAPAQPAAQPAAAAPAGNSAEDAQFAMLMEQFNKIIAGE
;
A
#
# COMPACT_ATOMS: atom_id res chain seq x y z
N MET A 1 12.38 10.82 32.86
CA MET A 1 11.03 10.83 32.25
C MET A 1 11.06 9.89 31.06
N ALA A 2 10.18 8.90 31.00
CA ALA A 2 10.01 8.16 29.75
C ALA A 2 9.52 9.15 28.68
N ALA A 3 10.21 9.23 27.55
CA ALA A 3 9.79 10.10 26.46
C ALA A 3 8.39 9.66 25.99
N ALA A 4 7.51 10.63 25.74
CA ALA A 4 6.21 10.35 25.14
C ALA A 4 6.42 9.69 23.77
N LYS A 5 5.65 8.65 23.48
CA LYS A 5 5.70 7.97 22.19
C LYS A 5 5.35 8.96 21.08
N LYS A 6 6.05 8.90 19.95
CA LYS A 6 5.83 9.77 18.79
C LYS A 6 5.08 9.03 17.70
N TYR A 7 3.90 9.52 17.36
CA TYR A 7 3.06 8.98 16.30
C TYR A 7 3.11 9.83 15.03
N VAL A 8 3.24 9.16 13.90
CA VAL A 8 3.08 9.74 12.56
C VAL A 8 1.65 9.52 12.10
N VAL A 9 0.96 10.56 11.65
CA VAL A 9 -0.41 10.48 11.11
C VAL A 9 -0.36 10.50 9.59
N LEU A 10 -0.88 9.45 8.96
CA LEU A 10 -1.02 9.37 7.50
C LEU A 10 -2.50 9.19 7.15
N ALA A 11 -3.11 10.21 6.57
CA ALA A 11 -4.56 10.26 6.37
C ALA A 11 -4.98 10.41 4.91
N ASP A 12 -5.55 9.35 4.33
CA ASP A 12 -6.27 9.40 3.06
C ASP A 12 -7.70 9.92 3.26
N ILE A 13 -7.79 11.24 3.25
CA ILE A 13 -9.05 11.98 3.39
C ILE A 13 -9.91 11.90 2.14
N GLU A 14 -9.35 11.59 0.96
CA GLU A 14 -10.14 11.38 -0.25
C GLU A 14 -10.93 10.05 -0.21
N SER A 15 -10.33 9.02 0.39
CA SER A 15 -10.95 7.71 0.52
C SER A 15 -11.91 7.60 1.71
N ILE A 16 -11.52 8.09 2.90
CA ILE A 16 -12.34 7.95 4.11
C ILE A 16 -13.48 8.98 4.17
N ARG A 17 -13.23 10.21 3.71
CA ARG A 17 -14.25 11.28 3.62
C ARG A 17 -14.99 11.57 4.93
N VAL A 18 -14.27 11.61 6.03
CA VAL A 18 -14.80 12.09 7.32
C VAL A 18 -14.63 13.61 7.41
N PRO A 19 -15.51 14.31 8.15
CA PRO A 19 -15.34 15.73 8.42
C PRO A 19 -14.19 15.95 9.40
N PHE A 20 -13.59 17.15 9.36
CA PHE A 20 -12.47 17.53 10.22
C PHE A 20 -12.76 17.35 11.71
N ALA A 21 -13.99 17.63 12.17
CA ALA A 21 -14.37 17.46 13.57
C ALA A 21 -14.16 16.02 14.09
N VAL A 22 -14.47 15.02 13.26
CA VAL A 22 -14.27 13.60 13.60
C VAL A 22 -12.78 13.26 13.60
N PHE A 23 -12.02 13.81 12.65
CA PHE A 23 -10.57 13.65 12.63
C PHE A 23 -9.88 14.31 13.83
N ALA A 24 -10.32 15.50 14.24
CA ALA A 24 -9.78 16.20 15.41
C ALA A 24 -10.02 15.41 16.69
N ALA A 25 -11.23 14.85 16.86
CA ALA A 25 -11.52 13.96 17.98
C ALA A 25 -10.64 12.68 17.94
N ALA A 26 -10.37 12.13 16.75
CA ALA A 26 -9.45 11.00 16.61
C ALA A 26 -8.00 11.35 16.97
N LEU A 27 -7.56 12.57 16.69
CA LEU A 27 -6.25 13.06 17.13
C LEU A 27 -6.19 13.28 18.65
N GLU A 28 -7.29 13.73 19.26
CA GLU A 28 -7.40 13.84 20.72
C GLU A 28 -7.28 12.45 21.38
N GLU A 29 -7.98 11.44 20.86
CA GLU A 29 -7.82 10.06 21.34
C GLU A 29 -6.40 9.53 21.09
N LEU A 30 -5.78 9.87 19.96
CA LEU A 30 -4.39 9.51 19.68
C LEU A 30 -3.42 10.14 20.68
N SER A 31 -3.71 11.35 21.15
CA SER A 31 -2.89 12.08 22.12
C SER A 31 -2.79 11.38 23.47
N ASN A 32 -3.77 10.54 23.83
CA ASN A 32 -3.75 9.69 25.01
C ASN A 32 -2.68 8.58 24.92
N PHE A 33 -2.25 8.21 23.71
CA PHE A 33 -1.21 7.19 23.48
C PHE A 33 0.18 7.80 23.28
N GLY A 34 0.27 9.02 22.76
CA GLY A 34 1.53 9.70 22.51
C GLY A 34 1.38 11.03 21.76
N GLU A 35 2.50 11.68 21.52
CA GLU A 35 2.59 12.95 20.81
C GLU A 35 2.46 12.73 19.29
N VAL A 36 1.67 13.57 18.62
CA VAL A 36 1.57 13.60 17.15
C VAL A 36 2.75 14.38 16.58
N ALA A 37 3.70 13.67 15.97
CA ALA A 37 4.94 14.26 15.47
C ALA A 37 4.79 14.92 14.10
N VAL A 38 4.02 14.30 13.19
CA VAL A 38 3.79 14.82 11.84
C VAL A 38 2.47 14.29 11.30
N CYS A 39 1.73 15.14 10.59
CA CYS A 39 0.57 14.73 9.82
C CYS A 39 0.85 14.88 8.32
N LYS A 40 0.46 13.87 7.55
CA LYS A 40 0.40 13.93 6.09
C LYS A 40 -1.00 13.58 5.60
N PHE A 41 -1.54 14.44 4.74
CA PHE A 41 -2.87 14.28 4.17
C PHE A 41 -2.77 13.90 2.69
N TYR A 42 -3.51 12.86 2.30
CA TYR A 42 -3.58 12.38 0.93
C TYR A 42 -4.96 12.67 0.38
N GLY A 43 -5.01 13.37 -0.76
CA GLY A 43 -6.26 13.62 -1.47
C GLY A 43 -6.98 14.90 -1.07
N TYR A 44 -6.27 15.89 -0.53
CA TYR A 44 -6.82 17.19 -0.19
C TYR A 44 -7.43 17.89 -1.41
N SER A 45 -8.62 18.46 -1.25
CA SER A 45 -9.28 19.26 -2.27
C SER A 45 -10.06 20.41 -1.63
N ALA A 46 -9.78 21.64 -2.04
CA ALA A 46 -10.50 22.84 -1.59
C ALA A 46 -12.02 22.80 -1.82
N LYS A 47 -12.53 21.88 -2.65
CA LYS A 47 -13.97 21.68 -2.88
C LYS A 47 -14.62 20.68 -1.93
N ARG A 48 -13.86 19.74 -1.37
CA ARG A 48 -14.41 18.58 -0.63
C ARG A 48 -13.92 18.46 0.80
N THR A 49 -12.71 18.94 1.08
CA THR A 49 -12.04 18.82 2.39
C THR A 49 -11.52 20.18 2.84
N LYS A 50 -12.27 21.25 2.54
CA LYS A 50 -11.88 22.64 2.83
C LYS A 50 -11.72 22.87 4.33
N ASP A 51 -12.52 22.18 5.13
CA ASP A 51 -12.50 22.14 6.59
C ASP A 51 -11.16 21.70 7.18
N TYR A 52 -10.35 20.92 6.46
CA TYR A 52 -8.98 20.59 6.87
C TYR A 52 -7.97 21.71 6.58
N GLY A 53 -8.33 22.69 5.75
CA GLY A 53 -7.40 23.66 5.19
C GLY A 53 -6.75 24.56 6.23
N GLU A 54 -7.54 25.09 7.17
CA GLU A 54 -7.04 25.93 8.27
C GLU A 54 -6.05 25.15 9.15
N PHE A 55 -6.43 23.94 9.58
CA PHE A 55 -5.58 23.07 10.39
C PHE A 55 -4.26 22.69 9.69
N ILE A 56 -4.31 22.37 8.40
CA ILE A 56 -3.13 22.04 7.61
C ILE A 56 -2.18 23.24 7.52
N GLN A 57 -2.73 24.45 7.29
CA GLN A 57 -1.94 25.67 7.15
C GLN A 57 -1.31 26.11 8.48
N GLU A 58 -2.09 26.15 9.56
CA GLU A 58 -1.61 26.57 10.88
C GLU A 58 -0.49 25.68 11.41
N ASN A 59 -0.58 24.38 11.15
CA ASN A 59 0.42 23.41 11.61
C ASN A 59 1.51 23.09 10.58
N SER A 60 1.49 23.75 9.41
CA SER A 60 2.43 23.51 8.30
C SER A 60 2.54 22.04 7.88
N TYR A 61 1.41 21.32 7.86
CA TYR A 61 1.38 19.91 7.48
C TYR A 61 1.43 19.69 5.97
N ASP A 62 1.94 18.52 5.57
CA ASP A 62 2.03 18.14 4.16
C ASP A 62 0.66 17.65 3.67
N ALA A 63 0.17 18.24 2.58
CA ALA A 63 -1.13 17.90 2.01
C ALA A 63 -1.01 17.72 0.49
N LEU A 64 -1.12 16.46 0.07
CA LEU A 64 -1.12 16.09 -1.34
C LEU A 64 -2.51 16.30 -1.93
N SER A 65 -2.56 16.99 -3.07
CA SER A 65 -3.80 17.23 -3.80
C SER A 65 -4.46 15.94 -4.29
N SER A 66 -5.79 15.95 -4.32
CA SER A 66 -6.61 14.90 -4.93
C SER A 66 -6.23 14.64 -6.38
N LEU A 67 -6.13 13.36 -6.73
CA LEU A 67 -5.81 12.94 -8.09
C LEU A 67 -7.09 12.61 -8.87
N PRO A 68 -7.10 12.77 -10.21
CA PRO A 68 -8.22 12.32 -11.03
C PRO A 68 -8.53 10.83 -10.81
N LYS A 69 -9.80 10.42 -10.87
CA LYS A 69 -10.28 9.04 -10.59
C LYS A 69 -9.46 7.93 -11.27
N LYS A 70 -8.91 8.17 -12.47
CA LYS A 70 -8.05 7.21 -13.21
C LYS A 70 -6.70 6.92 -12.52
N ARG A 71 -6.34 7.66 -11.47
CA ARG A 71 -5.04 7.57 -10.78
C ARG A 71 -5.19 7.38 -9.26
N LYS A 72 -6.35 6.89 -8.80
CA LYS A 72 -6.65 6.76 -7.36
C LYS A 72 -5.57 5.95 -6.60
N GLY A 73 -5.12 4.83 -7.19
CA GLY A 73 -4.06 3.98 -6.61
C GLY A 73 -2.68 4.65 -6.47
N LYS A 74 -2.45 5.82 -7.08
CA LYS A 74 -1.19 6.56 -6.89
C LYS A 74 -1.11 7.24 -5.52
N LEU A 75 -2.24 7.62 -4.91
CA LEU A 75 -2.24 8.17 -3.55
C LEU A 75 -1.96 7.07 -2.53
N ASP A 76 -2.63 5.92 -2.67
CA ASP A 76 -2.38 4.72 -1.85
C ASP A 76 -0.89 4.34 -1.87
N LEU A 77 -0.30 4.25 -3.07
CA LEU A 77 1.12 3.92 -3.21
C LEU A 77 2.04 4.97 -2.54
N ARG A 78 1.72 6.26 -2.66
CA ARG A 78 2.50 7.32 -2.00
C ARG A 78 2.42 7.20 -0.48
N GLN A 79 1.24 6.94 0.07
CA GLN A 79 1.05 6.71 1.51
C GLN A 79 1.88 5.52 1.99
N VAL A 80 1.89 4.41 1.24
CA VAL A 80 2.72 3.23 1.56
C VAL A 80 4.21 3.58 1.54
N ILE A 81 4.68 4.30 0.52
CA ILE A 81 6.09 4.70 0.40
C ILE A 81 6.49 5.63 1.55
N ASP A 82 5.67 6.63 1.87
CA ASP A 82 5.91 7.54 2.98
C ASP A 82 5.95 6.80 4.32
N ALA A 83 5.02 5.87 4.56
CA ALA A 83 5.00 5.06 5.77
C ALA A 83 6.27 4.21 5.91
N ALA A 84 6.67 3.51 4.85
CA ALA A 84 7.86 2.67 4.85
C ALA A 84 9.16 3.48 5.04
N ARG A 85 9.23 4.69 4.45
CA ARG A 85 10.34 5.61 4.67
C ARG A 85 10.39 6.12 6.11
N LEU A 86 9.23 6.55 6.64
CA LEU A 86 9.15 7.12 7.98
C LEU A 86 9.42 6.08 9.08
N ALA A 87 9.11 4.81 8.82
CA ALA A 87 9.33 3.72 9.76
C ALA A 87 10.81 3.46 10.06
N GLN A 88 11.71 3.88 9.17
CA GLN A 88 13.15 3.72 9.37
C GLN A 88 13.71 4.70 10.40
N TYR A 89 12.99 5.78 10.71
CA TYR A 89 13.44 6.74 11.70
C TYR A 89 13.24 6.20 13.13
N PRO A 90 14.26 6.30 14.00
CA PRO A 90 14.20 5.77 15.36
C PRO A 90 13.30 6.60 16.28
N ASN A 91 13.07 7.87 15.96
CA ASN A 91 12.23 8.80 16.74
C ASN A 91 10.74 8.70 16.40
N VAL A 92 10.32 7.70 15.62
CA VAL A 92 8.92 7.40 15.32
C VAL A 92 8.57 6.10 16.03
N ASP A 93 7.66 6.15 16.99
CA ASP A 93 7.24 4.98 17.77
C ASP A 93 6.02 4.29 17.17
N GLY A 94 5.21 5.03 16.40
CA GLY A 94 4.00 4.47 15.82
C GLY A 94 3.41 5.27 14.68
N PHE A 95 2.37 4.69 14.09
CA PHE A 95 1.64 5.22 12.95
C PHE A 95 0.15 5.20 13.22
N PHE A 96 -0.51 6.32 12.99
CA PHE A 96 -1.96 6.40 12.84
C PHE A 96 -2.31 6.40 11.36
N LEU A 97 -2.92 5.32 10.89
CA LEU A 97 -3.22 5.08 9.49
C LEU A 97 -4.72 5.23 9.24
N MET A 98 -5.03 6.21 8.41
CA MET A 98 -6.33 6.42 7.78
C MET A 98 -6.16 6.08 6.29
N TYR A 99 -6.76 4.98 5.85
CA TYR A 99 -6.54 4.38 4.53
C TYR A 99 -7.85 4.08 3.79
N GLY A 100 -7.78 3.95 2.46
CA GLY A 100 -8.91 3.56 1.63
C GLY A 100 -9.19 2.06 1.63
N LYS A 101 -10.09 1.60 0.75
CA LYS A 101 -10.49 0.17 0.64
C LYS A 101 -9.38 -0.76 0.07
N GLY A 102 -8.16 -0.27 -0.06
CA GLY A 102 -7.03 -1.06 -0.55
C GLY A 102 -6.58 -2.12 0.46
N ASP A 103 -5.85 -3.12 -0.02
CA ASP A 103 -5.16 -4.06 0.87
C ASP A 103 -3.86 -3.42 1.37
N ILE A 104 -3.86 -3.04 2.64
CA ILE A 104 -2.69 -2.48 3.32
C ILE A 104 -2.07 -3.48 4.30
N THR A 105 -2.51 -4.74 4.28
CA THR A 105 -1.98 -5.81 5.14
C THR A 105 -0.45 -5.91 5.09
N PRO A 106 0.21 -5.85 3.90
CA PRO A 106 1.67 -5.91 3.82
C PRO A 106 2.34 -4.73 4.52
N LEU A 107 1.75 -3.53 4.42
CA LEU A 107 2.26 -2.34 5.09
C LEU A 107 2.16 -2.50 6.61
N ILE A 108 1.01 -2.94 7.13
CA ILE A 108 0.80 -3.15 8.57
C ILE A 108 1.83 -4.15 9.11
N ALA A 109 2.02 -5.27 8.42
CA ALA A 109 3.00 -6.29 8.81
C ALA A 109 4.43 -5.72 8.80
N TYR A 110 4.79 -4.94 7.77
CA TYR A 110 6.08 -4.28 7.66
C TYR A 110 6.33 -3.33 8.84
N LEU A 111 5.40 -2.41 9.13
CA LEU A 111 5.54 -1.45 10.23
C LEU A 111 5.68 -2.15 11.60
N LYS A 112 4.88 -3.19 11.86
CA LYS A 112 4.97 -3.98 13.09
C LYS A 112 6.28 -4.75 13.18
N GLY A 113 6.81 -5.25 12.05
CA GLY A 113 8.13 -5.88 11.98
C GLY A 113 9.27 -4.94 12.36
N TYR A 114 9.11 -3.63 12.10
CA TYR A 114 10.02 -2.57 12.55
C TYR A 114 9.78 -2.13 14.01
N GLY A 115 8.94 -2.85 14.75
CA GLY A 115 8.61 -2.54 16.15
C GLY A 115 7.72 -1.31 16.32
N LYS A 116 7.06 -0.85 15.25
CA LYS A 116 6.19 0.33 15.30
C LYS A 116 4.79 -0.04 15.77
N ASP A 117 4.20 0.81 16.58
CA ASP A 117 2.80 0.68 17.01
C ASP A 117 1.87 1.18 15.90
N VAL A 118 1.00 0.32 15.37
CA VAL A 118 0.11 0.68 14.26
C VAL A 118 -1.32 0.85 14.76
N ILE A 119 -1.88 2.04 14.57
CA ILE A 119 -3.24 2.40 14.98
C ILE A 119 -4.06 2.67 13.71
N ALA A 120 -5.19 2.00 13.53
CA ALA A 120 -6.08 2.23 12.39
C ALA A 120 -7.15 3.28 12.74
N GLY A 121 -7.35 4.28 11.88
CA GLY A 121 -8.51 5.17 11.89
C GLY A 121 -9.49 4.74 10.81
N VAL A 122 -10.58 4.07 11.19
CA VAL A 122 -11.58 3.53 10.26
C VAL A 122 -12.99 3.83 10.73
N ILE A 123 -13.94 4.01 9.81
CA ILE A 123 -15.35 4.21 10.18
C ILE A 123 -15.92 2.90 10.75
N GLU A 124 -15.66 1.79 10.06
CA GLU A 124 -16.05 0.44 10.48
C GLU A 124 -14.81 -0.46 10.51
N PRO A 125 -14.63 -1.30 11.56
CA PRO A 125 -13.55 -2.26 11.60
C PRO A 125 -13.60 -3.24 10.43
N ASP A 126 -12.52 -3.29 9.66
CA ASP A 126 -12.32 -4.19 8.54
C ASP A 126 -11.19 -5.21 8.80
N LYS A 127 -10.91 -6.06 7.80
CA LYS A 127 -9.83 -7.03 7.87
C LYS A 127 -8.46 -6.39 8.15
N ASN A 128 -8.19 -5.20 7.61
CA ASN A 128 -6.92 -4.51 7.81
C ASN A 128 -6.79 -4.00 9.26
N SER A 129 -7.83 -3.33 9.78
CA SER A 129 -7.85 -2.77 11.14
C SER A 129 -7.67 -3.85 12.21
N ALA A 130 -8.19 -5.06 11.97
CA ALA A 130 -8.01 -6.21 12.86
C ALA A 130 -6.53 -6.67 12.99
N LEU A 131 -5.65 -6.27 12.07
CA LEU A 131 -4.22 -6.61 12.10
C LEU A 131 -3.37 -5.53 12.77
N CYS A 132 -3.93 -4.34 12.99
CA CYS A 132 -3.28 -3.25 13.69
C CYS A 132 -3.07 -3.58 15.18
N ASN A 133 -2.43 -2.70 15.92
CA ASN A 133 -2.28 -2.82 17.37
C ASN A 133 -3.47 -2.22 18.11
N LYS A 134 -4.09 -1.19 17.53
CA LYS A 134 -5.28 -0.51 18.01
C LYS A 134 -6.13 -0.05 16.83
N VAL A 135 -7.41 0.16 17.08
CA VAL A 135 -8.35 0.73 16.11
C VAL A 135 -9.11 1.85 16.81
N ILE A 136 -9.09 3.05 16.22
CA ILE A 136 -9.88 4.20 16.61
C ILE A 136 -11.02 4.29 15.60
N THR A 137 -12.25 4.06 16.05
CA THR A 137 -13.43 4.16 15.17
C THR A 137 -13.79 5.63 14.92
N LEU A 138 -13.92 5.98 13.64
CA LEU A 138 -14.27 7.33 13.19
C LEU A 138 -15.79 7.42 13.04
N ASP A 139 -16.51 7.54 14.16
CA ASP A 139 -17.96 7.71 14.15
C ASP A 139 -18.34 9.17 13.84
N MET A 140 -19.27 9.36 12.91
CA MET A 140 -19.85 10.66 12.59
C MET A 140 -20.74 11.21 13.72
N ASN A 141 -21.16 10.36 14.66
CA ASN A 141 -21.90 10.73 15.88
C ASN A 141 -20.99 11.00 17.10
N ALA A 142 -19.68 11.18 16.87
CA ALA A 142 -18.65 11.52 17.87
C ALA A 142 -18.31 10.45 18.93
N ALA A 143 -18.78 9.21 18.77
CA ALA A 143 -18.37 8.11 19.63
C ALA A 143 -17.10 7.44 19.10
N ILE A 144 -15.94 7.86 19.59
CA ILE A 144 -14.68 7.17 19.31
C ILE A 144 -14.55 5.96 20.22
N GLN A 145 -14.30 4.78 19.64
CA GLN A 145 -14.04 3.56 20.37
C GLN A 145 -12.66 3.04 20.01
N THR A 146 -11.85 2.81 21.05
CA THR A 146 -10.54 2.15 20.91
C THR A 146 -10.71 0.63 21.06
N VAL A 147 -10.52 -0.10 19.96
CA VAL A 147 -10.54 -1.58 19.96
C VAL A 147 -9.11 -2.11 19.93
N LEU A 148 -8.77 -2.97 20.89
CA LEU A 148 -7.56 -3.77 20.85
C LEU A 148 -7.86 -5.08 20.11
N PRO A 149 -7.32 -5.29 18.90
CA PRO A 149 -7.53 -6.54 18.19
C PRO A 149 -6.93 -7.70 18.98
N SER A 150 -7.69 -8.79 19.03
CA SER A 150 -7.21 -10.06 19.60
C SER A 150 -5.98 -10.52 18.81
N GLY A 151 -4.97 -11.04 19.51
CA GLY A 151 -3.66 -11.40 18.94
C GLY A 151 -3.72 -12.40 17.77
N TYR A 152 -2.52 -12.77 17.28
CA TYR A 152 -2.32 -13.61 16.10
C TYR A 152 -3.31 -14.79 16.00
N LYS A 153 -3.93 -14.94 14.83
CA LYS A 153 -4.76 -16.11 14.53
C LYS A 153 -3.84 -17.33 14.49
N LYS A 154 -3.96 -18.26 15.44
CA LYS A 154 -3.24 -19.53 15.39
C LYS A 154 -3.64 -20.24 14.10
N VAL A 155 -2.72 -20.33 13.16
CA VAL A 155 -2.82 -21.29 12.05
C VAL A 155 -2.67 -22.66 12.69
N VAL A 156 -3.76 -23.43 12.75
CA VAL A 156 -3.70 -24.84 13.09
C VAL A 156 -2.97 -25.53 11.95
N PRO A 157 -1.77 -26.11 12.17
CA PRO A 157 -1.06 -26.82 11.12
C PRO A 157 -1.90 -28.03 10.72
N GLY A 158 -2.54 -27.99 9.54
CA GLY A 158 -3.35 -29.10 9.03
C GLY A 158 -4.56 -28.71 8.19
N GLU A 159 -5.07 -27.48 8.28
CA GLU A 159 -6.18 -27.04 7.41
C GLU A 159 -5.60 -26.50 6.09
N VAL A 160 -5.26 -27.44 5.21
CA VAL A 160 -5.08 -27.14 3.80
C VAL A 160 -6.45 -26.70 3.30
N VAL A 161 -6.66 -25.40 3.12
CA VAL A 161 -7.81 -24.91 2.35
C VAL A 161 -7.67 -25.58 0.99
N GLU A 162 -8.55 -26.54 0.69
CA GLU A 162 -8.60 -27.18 -0.62
C GLU A 162 -8.63 -26.05 -1.65
N ARG A 163 -7.62 -26.02 -2.53
CA ARG A 163 -7.66 -25.17 -3.72
C ARG A 163 -9.01 -25.43 -4.37
N PRO A 164 -9.80 -24.40 -4.72
CA PRO A 164 -11.03 -24.65 -5.47
C PRO A 164 -10.62 -25.48 -6.68
N LYS A 165 -11.20 -26.69 -6.79
CA LYS A 165 -10.98 -27.59 -7.92
C LYS A 165 -11.14 -26.73 -9.16
N ARG A 166 -10.04 -26.59 -9.90
CA ARG A 166 -10.06 -26.03 -11.24
C ARG A 166 -11.08 -26.87 -12.00
N VAL A 167 -12.28 -26.33 -12.18
CA VAL A 167 -13.30 -26.93 -13.01
C VAL A 167 -12.62 -27.08 -14.36
N ALA A 168 -12.45 -28.34 -14.79
CA ALA A 168 -11.84 -28.63 -16.07
C ALA A 168 -12.58 -27.80 -17.11
N ALA A 169 -11.85 -26.93 -17.81
CA ALA A 169 -12.38 -26.23 -18.97
C ALA A 169 -13.00 -27.29 -19.90
N PRO A 170 -14.19 -27.06 -20.46
CA PRO A 170 -14.77 -28.00 -21.40
C PRO A 170 -13.81 -28.17 -22.57
N LYS A 171 -13.47 -29.44 -22.81
CA LYS A 171 -12.72 -29.91 -23.98
C LYS A 171 -13.33 -29.27 -25.23
N PRO A 172 -12.55 -28.57 -26.07
CA PRO A 172 -13.07 -28.09 -27.35
C PRO A 172 -13.62 -29.28 -28.14
N ALA A 173 -14.87 -29.16 -28.58
CA ALA A 173 -15.50 -30.12 -29.46
C ALA A 173 -14.63 -30.30 -30.71
N ALA A 174 -14.32 -31.55 -31.03
CA ALA A 174 -13.61 -31.92 -32.24
C ALA A 174 -14.40 -31.39 -33.46
N GLN A 175 -13.79 -30.47 -34.20
CA GLN A 175 -14.22 -30.15 -35.56
C GLN A 175 -13.97 -31.38 -36.45
N PRO A 176 -14.91 -31.76 -37.34
CA PRO A 176 -14.69 -32.84 -38.30
C PRO A 176 -13.52 -32.52 -39.22
N ALA A 177 -12.63 -33.50 -39.36
CA ALA A 177 -11.42 -33.44 -40.15
C ALA A 177 -11.71 -33.15 -41.64
N ALA A 178 -11.21 -32.03 -42.15
CA ALA A 178 -10.96 -31.85 -43.57
C ALA A 178 -9.62 -32.55 -43.89
N ALA A 179 -9.65 -33.45 -44.86
CA ALA A 179 -8.50 -34.24 -45.30
C ALA A 179 -7.39 -33.34 -45.89
N ALA A 180 -6.16 -33.54 -45.43
CA ALA A 180 -4.96 -33.10 -46.15
C ALA A 180 -3.89 -34.20 -46.10
N PRO A 181 -3.14 -34.44 -47.19
CA PRO A 181 -2.37 -35.66 -47.39
C PRO A 181 -1.01 -35.69 -46.66
N ALA A 182 -0.47 -36.90 -46.61
CA ALA A 182 0.68 -37.39 -45.85
C ALA A 182 2.00 -36.59 -45.93
N GLN A 183 2.69 -36.56 -44.78
CA GLN A 183 4.09 -36.16 -44.59
C GLN A 183 5.07 -37.10 -45.32
N PRO A 184 6.31 -36.64 -45.53
CA PRO A 184 7.44 -37.51 -45.25
C PRO A 184 8.53 -36.89 -44.34
N ALA A 185 8.88 -37.70 -43.34
CA ALA A 185 10.20 -37.98 -42.75
C ALA A 185 11.01 -36.90 -41.98
N ALA A 186 11.56 -37.38 -40.86
CA ALA A 186 12.26 -36.66 -39.80
C ALA A 186 13.78 -36.53 -40.01
N GLN A 187 14.42 -35.55 -39.35
CA GLN A 187 15.61 -35.76 -38.50
C GLN A 187 15.92 -34.53 -37.59
N PRO A 188 16.61 -34.71 -36.44
CA PRO A 188 16.63 -33.78 -35.30
C PRO A 188 17.93 -32.97 -35.15
N ALA A 189 17.89 -31.79 -34.52
CA ALA A 189 18.89 -31.30 -33.54
C ALA A 189 18.76 -29.80 -33.19
N ALA A 190 19.21 -29.51 -31.96
CA ALA A 190 19.86 -28.28 -31.47
C ALA A 190 19.01 -27.12 -30.93
N ALA A 191 19.33 -26.80 -29.67
CA ALA A 191 18.92 -25.64 -28.89
C ALA A 191 19.55 -24.34 -29.42
N ALA A 192 18.83 -23.23 -29.31
CA ALA A 192 19.37 -21.88 -29.40
C ALA A 192 18.60 -20.94 -28.46
N PRO A 193 19.29 -20.14 -27.60
CA PRO A 193 18.66 -19.07 -26.87
C PRO A 193 18.57 -17.82 -27.76
N ALA A 194 17.39 -17.23 -27.87
CA ALA A 194 17.19 -15.96 -28.57
C ALA A 194 17.53 -14.81 -27.61
N GLY A 195 18.74 -14.25 -27.76
CA GLY A 195 19.15 -12.97 -27.18
C GLY A 195 19.08 -11.89 -28.26
N ASN A 196 18.30 -10.83 -28.02
CA ASN A 196 18.11 -9.70 -28.92
C ASN A 196 19.42 -8.90 -29.07
N SER A 197 20.21 -9.19 -30.11
CA SER A 197 21.48 -8.52 -30.43
C SER A 197 21.42 -7.01 -30.66
N ALA A 198 20.22 -6.43 -30.75
CA ALA A 198 20.04 -4.98 -30.89
C ALA A 198 20.15 -4.24 -29.54
N GLU A 199 19.73 -4.88 -28.44
CA GLU A 199 19.74 -4.27 -27.10
C GLU A 199 21.15 -4.32 -26.49
N ASP A 200 21.90 -5.39 -26.75
CA ASP A 200 23.31 -5.50 -26.36
C ASP A 200 24.19 -4.45 -27.05
N ALA A 201 23.92 -4.17 -28.34
CA ALA A 201 24.64 -3.14 -29.08
C ALA A 201 24.34 -1.73 -28.55
N GLN A 202 23.09 -1.44 -28.18
CA GLN A 202 22.72 -0.17 -27.55
C GLN A 202 23.34 0.00 -26.17
N PHE A 203 23.39 -1.06 -25.37
CA PHE A 203 24.00 -1.03 -24.05
C PHE A 203 25.51 -0.80 -24.11
N ALA A 204 26.19 -1.44 -25.07
CA ALA A 204 27.62 -1.24 -25.30
C ALA A 204 27.94 0.22 -25.69
N MET A 205 27.13 0.81 -26.57
CA MET A 205 27.31 2.21 -27.01
C MET A 205 27.10 3.21 -25.86
N LEU A 206 26.13 2.93 -24.97
CA LEU A 206 25.84 3.77 -23.81
C LEU A 206 26.96 3.70 -22.76
N MET A 207 27.53 2.51 -22.54
CA MET A 207 28.65 2.32 -21.63
C MET A 207 29.94 2.99 -22.14
N GLU A 208 30.17 2.98 -23.45
CA GLU A 208 31.31 3.68 -24.04
C GLU A 208 31.18 5.21 -23.89
N GLN A 209 29.98 5.77 -24.08
CA GLN A 209 29.71 7.18 -23.81
C GLN A 209 29.90 7.53 -22.34
N PHE A 210 29.45 6.67 -21.42
CA PHE A 210 29.60 6.91 -19.98
C PHE A 210 31.08 6.92 -19.56
N ASN A 211 31.89 6.02 -20.11
CA ASN A 211 33.33 5.98 -19.82
C ASN A 211 34.09 7.21 -20.37
N LYS A 212 33.70 7.75 -21.53
CA LYS A 212 34.26 9.02 -22.03
C LYS A 212 33.97 10.20 -21.12
N ILE A 213 32.74 10.28 -20.60
CA ILE A 213 32.33 11.33 -19.65
C ILE A 213 33.13 11.25 -18.34
N ILE A 214 33.40 10.04 -17.85
CA ILE A 214 34.23 9.85 -16.64
C ILE A 214 35.72 10.13 -16.91
N ALA A 215 36.21 9.85 -18.12
CA ALA A 215 37.60 10.09 -18.50
C ALA A 215 37.90 11.58 -18.80
N GLY A 216 36.87 12.43 -18.93
CA GLY A 216 37.04 13.88 -19.09
C GLY A 216 37.56 14.32 -20.46
N GLU A 217 37.29 13.56 -21.52
CA GLU A 217 37.44 13.99 -22.93
C GLU A 217 36.16 14.65 -23.49
#